data_AF-A0A1Y0IR76-F1
#
_entry.id   AF-A0A1Y0IR76-F1
#
_cell.length_a   1.000
_cell.length_b   1.000
_cell.length_c   1.000
_cell.angle_alpha   90.00
_cell.angle_beta   90.00
_cell.angle_gamma   90.00
#
_symmetry.space_group_name_H-M   'P 1'
#
loop_
_entity.id
_entity.type
_entity.pdbx_description
1 polymer ?
#
loop_
_entity_poly.entity_id
_entity_poly.type
_entity_poly.pdbx_seq_one_letter_code
_entity_poly.pdbx_strand_id
1 'polypeptide(L)'
;MSQPNATLNFFKGMGWVFLGHIFIGIITSLGLPLLLFIGVSQLLYVIPLIIWARRSPARVGTIPGVLTMAGITFLLNAACWGLIWGLMGLH
;
A
#
# COMPACT_ATOMS: atom_id res chain seq x y z
N MET A 1 25.33 5.11 -19.88
CA MET A 1 24.56 4.68 -18.69
C MET A 1 23.17 4.32 -19.19
N SER A 2 22.77 3.05 -19.11
CA SER A 2 21.43 2.62 -19.53
C SER A 2 20.39 3.35 -18.67
N GLN A 3 19.44 4.02 -19.31
CA GLN A 3 18.30 4.62 -18.61
C GLN A 3 17.59 3.51 -17.84
N PRO A 4 17.44 3.60 -16.50
CA PRO A 4 16.75 2.57 -15.75
C PRO A 4 15.30 2.47 -16.23
N ASN A 5 14.88 1.26 -16.65
CA ASN A 5 13.57 1.03 -17.27
C ASN A 5 12.44 1.56 -16.37
N ALA A 6 11.77 2.62 -16.81
CA ALA A 6 10.76 3.33 -16.02
C ALA A 6 9.60 2.41 -15.62
N THR A 7 9.17 1.53 -16.52
CA THR A 7 8.12 0.53 -16.27
C THR A 7 8.55 -0.43 -15.18
N LEU A 8 9.79 -0.91 -15.21
CA LEU A 8 10.31 -1.83 -14.19
C LEU A 8 10.35 -1.18 -12.81
N ASN A 9 10.77 0.09 -12.73
CA ASN A 9 10.76 0.83 -11.47
C ASN A 9 9.35 1.03 -10.90
N PHE A 10 8.37 1.32 -11.77
CA PHE A 10 6.97 1.42 -11.40
C PHE A 10 6.44 0.10 -10.81
N PHE A 11 6.59 -1.02 -11.53
CA PHE A 11 6.14 -2.34 -11.07
C PHE A 11 6.88 -2.78 -9.79
N LYS A 12 8.16 -2.46 -9.66
CA LYS A 12 8.93 -2.72 -8.43
C LYS A 12 8.34 -1.98 -7.24
N GLY A 13 7.87 -0.74 -7.42
CA GLY A 13 7.19 0.03 -6.38
C GLY A 13 5.87 -0.59 -5.95
N MET A 14 5.05 -1.00 -6.90
CA MET A 14 3.82 -1.74 -6.61
C MET A 14 4.10 -3.04 -5.85
N GLY A 15 5.12 -3.79 -6.26
CA GLY A 15 5.50 -5.06 -5.65
C GLY A 15 5.91 -4.90 -4.17
N TRP A 16 6.69 -3.87 -3.85
CA TRP A 16 7.07 -3.59 -2.45
C TRP A 16 5.87 -3.28 -1.56
N VAL A 17 4.92 -2.49 -2.05
CA VAL A 17 3.70 -2.18 -1.31
C VAL A 17 2.84 -3.42 -1.12
N PHE A 18 2.70 -4.24 -2.16
CA PHE A 18 1.96 -5.51 -2.09
C PHE A 18 2.56 -6.48 -1.07
N LEU A 19 3.89 -6.61 -1.04
CA LEU A 19 4.60 -7.39 -0.01
C LEU A 19 4.34 -6.86 1.41
N GLY A 20 4.34 -5.54 1.59
CA GLY A 20 3.97 -4.91 2.87
C GLY A 20 2.55 -5.26 3.32
N HIS A 21 1.60 -5.30 2.38
CA HIS A 21 0.22 -5.70 2.65
C HIS A 21 0.10 -7.17 3.02
N ILE A 22 0.80 -8.07 2.32
CA ILE A 22 0.82 -9.50 2.68
C ILE A 22 1.38 -9.68 4.09
N PHE A 23 2.49 -9.01 4.42
CA PHE A 23 3.11 -9.11 5.73
C PHE A 23 2.17 -8.63 6.86
N ILE A 24 1.54 -7.46 6.69
CA ILE A 24 0.54 -6.96 7.66
C ILE A 24 -0.70 -7.86 7.70
N GLY A 25 -1.15 -8.39 6.57
CA GLY A 25 -2.30 -9.30 6.49
C GLY A 25 -2.05 -10.61 7.24
N ILE A 26 -0.83 -11.16 7.17
CA ILE A 26 -0.44 -12.35 7.94
C ILE A 26 -0.38 -12.03 9.45
N ILE A 27 0.17 -10.87 9.83
CA ILE A 27 0.23 -10.48 11.25
C ILE A 27 -1.18 -10.29 11.82
N THR A 28 -2.06 -9.61 11.09
CA THR A 28 -3.43 -9.33 11.54
C THR A 28 -4.34 -10.56 11.48
N SER A 29 -4.09 -11.53 10.59
CA SER A 29 -4.82 -12.80 10.61
C SER A 29 -4.46 -13.69 11.80
N LEU A 30 -3.27 -13.50 12.39
CA LEU A 30 -2.81 -14.21 13.58
C LEU A 30 -3.18 -13.50 14.91
N GLY A 31 -3.58 -12.22 14.88
CA GLY A 31 -3.91 -11.47 16.09
C GLY A 31 -4.75 -10.21 15.84
N LEU A 32 -5.94 -10.17 16.47
CA LEU A 32 -6.97 -9.11 16.46
C LEU A 32 -7.53 -8.70 15.07
N PRO A 33 -8.83 -8.32 14.98
CA PRO A 33 -9.47 -7.92 13.73
C PRO A 33 -9.08 -6.48 13.34
N LEU A 34 -7.81 -6.25 13.06
CA LEU A 34 -7.28 -4.95 12.60
C LEU A 34 -7.43 -4.75 11.09
N LEU A 35 -8.11 -5.67 10.39
CA LEU A 35 -8.41 -5.58 8.95
C LEU A 35 -9.06 -4.24 8.55
N LEU A 36 -9.75 -3.60 9.49
CA LEU A 36 -10.48 -2.35 9.27
C LEU A 36 -9.61 -1.09 9.31
N PHE A 37 -8.39 -1.17 9.86
CA PHE A 37 -7.42 -0.07 9.90
C PHE A 37 -6.30 -0.21 8.86
N ILE A 38 -6.42 -1.15 7.91
CA ILE A 38 -5.42 -1.40 6.85
C ILE A 38 -5.10 -0.13 6.05
N GLY A 39 -6.10 0.73 5.83
CA GLY A 39 -5.92 2.01 5.13
C GLY A 39 -4.98 2.99 5.83
N VAL A 40 -4.84 2.91 7.16
CA VAL A 40 -3.95 3.78 7.97
C VAL A 40 -2.64 3.05 8.31
N SER A 41 -2.71 1.77 8.66
CA SER A 41 -1.51 0.98 8.99
C SER A 41 -0.56 0.87 7.80
N GLN A 42 -1.05 0.98 6.55
CA GLN A 42 -0.18 0.98 5.38
C GLN A 42 0.85 2.11 5.35
N LEU A 43 0.57 3.24 6.00
CA LEU A 43 1.51 4.37 6.09
C LEU A 43 2.82 3.99 6.79
N LEU A 44 2.76 3.03 7.72
CA LEU A 44 3.93 2.57 8.48
C LEU A 44 5.02 1.97 7.59
N TYR A 45 4.66 1.35 6.47
CA TYR A 45 5.64 0.86 5.49
C TYR A 45 5.75 1.74 4.25
N VAL A 46 4.69 2.42 3.81
CA VAL A 46 4.72 3.29 2.62
C VAL A 46 5.63 4.51 2.84
N ILE A 47 5.55 5.18 3.99
CA ILE A 47 6.38 6.36 4.30
C ILE A 47 7.88 6.03 4.26
N PRO A 48 8.39 5.01 4.99
CA PRO A 48 9.81 4.66 4.91
C PRO A 48 10.22 4.19 3.52
N LEU A 49 9.34 3.54 2.75
CA LEU A 49 9.62 3.16 1.35
C LEU A 49 9.82 4.36 0.44
N ILE A 50 8.99 5.40 0.60
CA ILE A 50 9.14 6.65 -0.14
C ILE A 50 10.42 7.38 0.27
N ILE A 51 10.73 7.46 1.56
CA ILE A 51 11.99 8.06 2.04
C ILE A 51 13.20 7.32 1.46
N TRP A 52 13.16 5.99 1.47
CA TRP A 52 14.22 5.15 0.89
C TRP A 52 14.35 5.32 -0.63
N ALA A 53 13.24 5.42 -1.35
CA ALA A 53 13.23 5.65 -2.80
C ALA A 53 13.74 7.05 -3.16
N ARG A 54 13.46 8.07 -2.32
CA ARG A 54 13.96 9.45 -2.50
C ARG A 54 15.45 9.60 -2.25
N ARG A 55 16.08 8.71 -1.49
CA ARG A 55 17.53 8.74 -1.21
C ARG A 55 18.41 8.35 -2.40
N SER A 56 17.85 7.85 -3.50
CA SER A 56 18.64 7.48 -4.68
C SER A 56 17.94 7.90 -5.97
N PRO A 57 18.58 8.70 -6.85
CA PRO A 57 17.98 9.15 -8.10
C PRO A 57 17.54 8.00 -9.01
N ALA A 58 18.24 6.86 -8.95
CA ALA A 58 17.87 5.64 -9.69
C ALA A 58 16.55 4.98 -9.23
N ARG A 59 16.01 5.35 -8.06
CA ARG A 59 14.83 4.73 -7.43
C ARG A 59 13.65 5.70 -7.35
N VAL A 60 13.79 6.93 -7.85
CA VAL A 60 12.72 7.93 -7.85
C VAL A 60 11.53 7.47 -8.70
N GLY A 61 11.79 6.73 -9.79
CA GLY A 61 10.74 6.10 -10.62
C GLY A 61 9.90 5.03 -9.90
N THR A 62 10.29 4.62 -8.69
CA THR A 62 9.59 3.64 -7.87
C THR A 62 8.44 4.28 -7.06
N ILE A 63 8.56 5.58 -6.75
CA ILE A 63 7.58 6.36 -5.98
C ILE A 63 6.17 6.34 -6.60
N PRO A 64 5.97 6.59 -7.91
CA PRO A 64 4.63 6.55 -8.48
C PRO A 64 3.95 5.19 -8.33
N GLY A 65 4.68 4.08 -8.51
CA GLY A 65 4.13 2.72 -8.30
C GLY A 65 3.75 2.46 -6.84
N VAL A 66 4.54 2.97 -5.89
CA VAL A 66 4.23 2.91 -4.46
C VAL A 66 2.94 3.66 -4.13
N LEU A 67 2.80 4.89 -4.64
CA LEU A 67 1.62 5.73 -4.40
C LEU A 67 0.36 5.16 -5.05
N THR A 68 0.47 4.62 -6.28
CA THR A 68 -0.67 3.99 -6.96
C THR A 68 -1.22 2.82 -6.16
N MET A 69 -0.37 1.88 -5.72
CA MET A 69 -0.86 0.75 -4.94
C MET A 69 -1.36 1.16 -3.54
N ALA A 70 -0.72 2.12 -2.89
CA ALA A 70 -1.20 2.63 -1.60
C ALA A 70 -2.59 3.28 -1.71
N GLY A 71 -2.82 4.04 -2.81
CA GLY A 71 -4.11 4.64 -3.12
C GLY A 71 -5.20 3.60 -3.40
N ILE A 72 -4.89 2.56 -4.17
CA ILE A 72 -5.81 1.45 -4.43
C ILE A 72 -6.24 0.79 -3.12
N THR A 73 -5.31 0.45 -2.23
CA THR A 73 -5.68 -0.16 -0.96
C THR A 73 -6.50 0.77 -0.08
N PHE A 74 -6.16 2.06 -0.04
CA PHE A 74 -6.95 3.04 0.73
C PHE A 74 -8.40 3.10 0.24
N LEU A 75 -8.61 3.15 -1.09
CA LEU A 75 -9.94 3.16 -1.71
C LEU A 75 -10.70 1.86 -1.44
N LEU A 76 -10.06 0.69 -1.57
CA LEU A 76 -10.69 -0.59 -1.22
C LEU A 76 -11.07 -0.64 0.26
N ASN A 77 -10.19 -0.22 1.16
CA ASN A 77 -10.48 -0.20 2.61
C ASN A 77 -11.65 0.74 2.93
N ALA A 78 -11.69 1.93 2.32
CA ALA A 78 -12.79 2.86 2.47
C ALA A 78 -14.11 2.30 1.91
N ALA A 79 -14.07 1.60 0.77
CA ALA A 79 -15.22 0.93 0.19
C ALA A 79 -15.75 -0.20 1.09
N CYS A 80 -14.87 -1.02 1.67
CA CYS A 80 -15.24 -2.04 2.64
C CYS A 80 -15.87 -1.44 3.90
N TRP A 81 -15.34 -0.31 4.39
CA TRP A 81 -15.93 0.44 5.50
C TRP A 81 -17.34 0.94 5.14
N GLY A 82 -17.50 1.58 3.98
CA GLY A 82 -18.79 2.03 3.49
C GLY A 82 -19.81 0.90 3.35
N LEU A 83 -19.40 -0.26 2.85
CA LEU A 83 -20.27 -1.43 2.72
C LEU A 83 -20.69 -2.01 4.08
N ILE A 84 -19.75 -2.15 5.03
CA ILE A 84 -20.05 -2.68 6.36
C ILE A 84 -21.02 -1.75 7.10
N TRP A 85 -20.75 -0.45 7.14
CA TRP A 85 -21.62 0.51 7.83
C TRP A 85 -22.95 0.70 7.11
N GLY A 86 -22.97 0.62 5.78
CA GLY A 86 -24.21 0.63 4.99
C GLY A 86 -25.08 -0.60 5.25
N LEU A 87 -24.48 -1.80 5.38
CA LEU A 87 -25.19 -3.02 5.74
C LEU A 87 -25.69 -2.99 7.19
N MET A 88 -24.90 -2.45 8.11
CA MET A 88 -25.25 -2.36 9.54
C MET A 88 -26.27 -1.26 9.86
N GLY A 89 -26.47 -0.28 8.97
CA GLY A 89 -27.46 0.81 9.09
C GLY A 89 -28.83 0.52 8.47
N LEU A 90 -29.07 -0.70 7.96
CA LEU A 90 -30.36 -1.16 7.43
C LEU A 90 -31.26 -1.81 8.50
N HIS A 91 -31.18 -1.33 9.75
CA HIS A 91 -32.08 -1.70 10.85
C HIS A 91 -32.74 -0.45 11.44
#